data_AF-A0A2I8VJ85-F1
#
_entry.id   AF-A0A2I8VJ85-F1
#
_cell.length_a   1.000
_cell.length_b   1.000
_cell.length_c   1.000
_cell.angle_alpha   90.00
_cell.angle_beta   90.00
_cell.angle_gamma   90.00
#
_symmetry.space_group_name_H-M   'P 1'
#
loop_
_entity.id
_entity.type
_entity.pdbx_description
1 polymer ?
#
loop_
_entity_poly.entity_id
_entity_poly.type
_entity_poly.pdbx_seq_one_letter_code
_entity_poly.pdbx_strand_id
1 'polypeptide(L)'
;MDPTREAESVSSGCRCDPDQSAKSYLRPVTRPGRVSTHRSARRLAASPHSTPESGVFPFTRRGSGMSVIAEFSVAADAFCLGDALEAVPTATAELDRMVAHSPKHVIPFVWILEADRDVFDEAVTDDSTVEDAEVTDSFEDAHLYHFYWADVVSDRLHVILDHDGVVLEARGTAAGWQLEVRFGSREHFHEFREHFEEFGAVTLHRITAPETPEQEHYRVSPKQREALLIAYESGYYDAPKRVTGEDVARELGITQQAVSQLLQRGTKALIEDTLTRYRGDGN
;
A
#
# COMPACT_ATOMS: atom_id res chain seq x y z
N MET A 1 36.21 -58.80 -12.64
CA MET A 1 37.52 -58.26 -13.06
C MET A 1 37.40 -56.76 -13.03
N ASP A 2 38.10 -56.18 -12.06
CA ASP A 2 38.34 -54.77 -11.73
C ASP A 2 39.35 -54.13 -12.74
N PRO A 3 39.84 -52.88 -12.63
CA PRO A 3 39.22 -51.54 -12.48
C PRO A 3 39.89 -50.40 -13.31
N THR A 4 39.44 -49.15 -13.04
CA THR A 4 40.18 -47.86 -12.94
C THR A 4 40.67 -47.06 -14.15
N ARG A 5 40.08 -45.86 -14.29
CA ARG A 5 40.69 -44.50 -14.17
C ARG A 5 39.56 -43.45 -14.21
N GLU A 6 39.23 -42.68 -13.15
CA GLU A 6 39.86 -41.42 -12.65
C GLU A 6 40.19 -40.41 -13.76
N ALA A 7 39.95 -39.09 -13.71
CA ALA A 7 39.33 -38.08 -12.83
C ALA A 7 39.11 -36.83 -13.76
N GLU A 8 38.28 -35.79 -13.56
CA GLU A 8 38.27 -34.67 -12.59
C GLU A 8 37.01 -33.81 -12.94
N SER A 9 36.03 -33.59 -12.07
CA SER A 9 35.82 -32.40 -11.21
C SER A 9 36.11 -31.02 -11.83
N VAL A 10 35.07 -30.23 -12.12
CA VAL A 10 34.95 -28.83 -11.64
C VAL A 10 33.47 -28.50 -11.38
N SER A 11 33.19 -28.28 -10.11
CA SER A 11 32.01 -27.62 -9.56
C SER A 11 32.25 -26.10 -9.60
N SER A 12 31.25 -25.32 -10.00
CA SER A 12 31.19 -23.90 -9.65
C SER A 12 29.74 -23.55 -9.34
N GLY A 13 29.44 -23.55 -8.05
CA GLY A 13 28.21 -22.98 -7.50
C GLY A 13 28.37 -21.49 -7.34
N CYS A 14 27.44 -20.71 -7.87
CA CYS A 14 27.24 -19.31 -7.50
C CYS A 14 26.71 -19.27 -6.06
N ARG A 15 27.59 -18.95 -5.12
CA ARG A 15 27.22 -18.39 -3.81
C ARG A 15 27.22 -16.87 -3.96
N CYS A 16 26.06 -16.24 -3.83
CA CYS A 16 25.99 -14.82 -3.52
C CYS A 16 26.15 -14.66 -2.01
N ASP A 17 27.26 -14.03 -1.63
CA ASP A 17 27.56 -13.60 -0.26
C ASP A 17 26.90 -12.23 -0.02
N PRO A 18 26.09 -12.02 1.04
CA PRO A 18 25.42 -10.77 1.31
C PRO A 18 26.14 -9.99 2.41
N ASP A 19 27.19 -9.22 2.09
CA ASP A 19 27.61 -8.07 2.90
C ASP A 19 28.70 -7.25 2.20
N GLN A 20 28.34 -6.06 1.67
CA GLN A 20 29.29 -4.95 1.64
C GLN A 20 28.56 -3.60 1.51
N SER A 21 28.26 -3.05 2.68
CA SER A 21 28.26 -1.63 3.05
C SER A 21 28.60 -0.58 1.97
N ALA A 22 27.61 0.30 1.77
CA ALA A 22 27.72 1.76 1.79
C ALA A 22 29.02 2.40 1.26
N LYS A 23 28.90 3.09 0.11
CA LYS A 23 29.70 4.28 -0.22
C LYS A 23 29.03 5.13 -1.32
N SER A 24 28.40 6.21 -0.86
CA SER A 24 28.41 7.56 -1.44
C SER A 24 28.72 7.73 -2.93
N TYR A 25 27.72 8.10 -3.75
CA TYR A 25 27.92 8.98 -4.91
C TYR A 25 26.67 9.84 -5.18
N LEU A 26 26.45 10.85 -4.33
CA LEU A 26 25.77 12.08 -4.77
C LEU A 26 26.83 12.96 -5.45
N ARG A 27 26.74 13.13 -6.76
CA ARG A 27 27.49 14.17 -7.49
C ARG A 27 26.51 15.25 -7.95
N PRO A 28 26.72 16.52 -7.57
CA PRO A 28 25.90 17.62 -8.09
C PRO A 28 26.35 17.98 -9.51
N VAL A 29 25.40 17.97 -10.46
CA VAL A 29 25.59 18.51 -11.81
C VAL A 29 25.54 20.04 -11.70
N THR A 30 26.68 20.68 -11.93
CA THR A 30 26.81 22.13 -12.07
C THR A 30 26.66 22.50 -13.55
N ARG A 31 25.81 23.48 -13.87
CA ARG A 31 25.85 24.22 -15.14
C ARG A 31 26.01 25.72 -14.89
N PRO A 32 26.79 26.45 -15.71
CA PRO A 32 27.24 27.81 -15.39
C PRO A 32 26.35 28.92 -15.97
N GLY A 33 26.04 29.90 -15.11
CA GLY A 33 26.24 31.34 -15.29
C GLY A 33 25.70 32.07 -16.54
N ARG A 34 24.79 33.03 -16.30
CA ARG A 34 24.88 34.38 -16.87
C ARG A 34 24.68 35.44 -15.80
N VAL A 35 25.62 36.37 -15.76
CA VAL A 35 25.68 37.54 -14.89
C VAL A 35 25.03 38.73 -15.60
N SER A 36 24.22 39.49 -14.87
CA SER A 36 23.98 40.91 -15.13
C SER A 36 23.73 41.62 -13.79
N THR A 37 24.60 42.58 -13.52
CA THR A 37 24.71 43.39 -12.32
C THR A 37 23.85 44.65 -12.39
N HIS A 38 23.16 45.05 -11.32
CA HIS A 38 23.50 46.26 -10.53
C HIS A 38 22.52 46.57 -9.38
N ARG A 39 23.14 46.83 -8.20
CA ARG A 39 22.79 47.78 -7.11
C ARG A 39 21.31 47.87 -6.69
N SER A 40 20.97 47.68 -5.42
CA SER A 40 21.39 48.63 -4.37
C SER A 40 21.10 48.11 -2.96
N ALA A 41 21.98 48.48 -2.03
CA ALA A 41 21.99 48.06 -0.64
C ALA A 41 20.97 48.83 0.21
N ARG A 42 20.22 48.11 1.07
CA ARG A 42 19.69 48.63 2.32
C ARG A 42 19.87 47.59 3.42
N ARG A 43 20.72 47.94 4.40
CA ARG A 43 20.84 47.25 5.69
C ARG A 43 19.55 47.46 6.47
N LEU A 44 19.04 46.41 7.11
CA LEU A 44 18.30 46.51 8.37
C LEU A 44 18.38 45.17 9.12
N ALA A 45 18.97 45.26 10.32
CA ALA A 45 18.87 44.47 11.54
C ALA A 45 18.64 42.94 11.50
N ALA A 46 19.54 42.25 12.20
CA ALA A 46 19.46 40.85 12.57
C ALA A 46 18.71 40.63 13.89
N SER A 47 17.89 39.58 13.95
CA SER A 47 17.68 38.59 15.04
C SER A 47 16.20 38.19 15.17
N PRO A 48 15.87 37.00 15.71
CA PRO A 48 16.65 35.76 15.85
C PRO A 48 15.94 34.53 15.24
N HIS A 49 16.70 33.43 15.17
CA HIS A 49 16.26 32.08 14.86
C HIS A 49 14.94 31.67 15.53
N SER A 50 13.94 31.33 14.72
CA SER A 50 12.91 30.35 15.06
C SER A 50 13.35 29.00 14.47
N THR A 51 13.90 28.15 15.33
CA THR A 51 13.92 26.70 15.12
C THR A 51 12.50 26.22 14.85
N PRO A 52 12.25 25.30 13.89
CA PRO A 52 10.97 24.63 13.85
C PRO A 52 10.88 23.80 15.13
N GLU A 53 9.95 24.18 16.01
CA GLU A 53 9.54 23.32 17.11
C GLU A 53 9.16 21.98 16.49
N SER A 54 9.87 20.94 16.92
CA SER A 54 9.47 19.56 16.83
C SER A 54 7.98 19.48 17.14
N GLY A 55 7.18 19.27 16.10
CA GLY A 55 5.75 19.05 16.18
C GLY A 55 5.51 17.82 17.02
N VAL A 56 5.35 18.03 18.32
CA VAL A 56 4.68 17.09 19.19
C VAL A 56 3.25 17.10 18.67
N PHE A 57 2.91 16.09 17.85
CA PHE A 57 1.52 15.79 17.52
C PHE A 57 0.76 15.79 18.85
N PRO A 58 -0.17 16.74 19.07
CA PRO A 58 -0.91 16.76 20.31
C PRO A 58 -1.70 15.46 20.33
N PHE A 59 -1.31 14.52 21.19
CA PHE A 59 -2.10 13.34 21.51
C PHE A 59 -3.31 13.82 22.31
N THR A 60 -4.25 14.49 21.62
CA THR A 60 -5.56 14.78 22.17
C THR A 60 -6.28 13.45 22.29
N ARG A 61 -6.20 12.87 23.48
CA ARG A 61 -7.06 11.76 23.89
C ARG A 61 -8.51 12.26 23.91
N ARG A 62 -9.18 12.24 22.76
CA ARG A 62 -10.62 12.38 22.61
C ARG A 62 -11.11 11.38 21.57
N GLY A 63 -12.07 10.56 21.99
CA GLY A 63 -12.59 9.43 21.24
C GLY A 63 -12.46 8.16 22.05
N SER A 64 -13.42 7.89 22.92
CA SER A 64 -13.66 6.56 23.49
C SER A 64 -14.30 5.60 22.47
N GLY A 65 -14.17 5.88 21.17
CA GLY A 65 -14.65 5.06 20.07
C GLY A 65 -13.55 4.11 19.63
N MET A 66 -13.93 2.87 19.31
CA MET A 66 -12.99 1.95 18.66
C MET A 66 -12.64 2.51 17.28
N SER A 67 -11.38 2.34 16.85
CA SER A 67 -10.97 2.67 15.49
C SER A 67 -11.84 1.92 14.49
N VAL A 68 -12.03 2.51 13.31
CA VAL A 68 -12.78 1.88 12.23
C VAL A 68 -11.89 1.80 11.00
N ILE A 69 -12.10 0.76 10.19
CA ILE A 69 -11.57 0.64 8.85
C ILE A 69 -12.74 0.90 7.91
N ALA A 70 -12.62 1.95 7.11
CA ALA A 70 -13.58 2.30 6.08
C ALA A 70 -13.04 1.92 4.71
N GLU A 71 -13.89 1.26 3.92
CA GLU A 71 -13.65 0.97 2.51
C GLU A 71 -14.61 1.79 1.68
N PHE A 72 -14.05 2.60 0.80
CA PHE A 72 -14.83 3.47 -0.04
C PHE A 72 -14.17 3.63 -1.40
N SER A 73 -14.97 4.04 -2.38
CA SER A 73 -14.46 4.46 -3.69
C SER A 73 -14.68 5.93 -3.95
N VAL A 74 -13.79 6.48 -4.77
CA VAL A 74 -13.84 7.83 -5.30
C VAL A 74 -13.56 7.78 -6.81
N ALA A 75 -14.02 8.78 -7.54
CA ALA A 75 -13.72 8.88 -8.97
C ALA A 75 -12.22 9.02 -9.22
N ALA A 76 -11.74 8.62 -10.41
CA ALA A 76 -10.31 8.60 -10.73
C ALA A 76 -9.69 10.01 -10.63
N ASP A 77 -10.41 11.01 -11.17
CA ASP A 77 -10.06 12.43 -11.14
C ASP A 77 -10.13 13.06 -9.73
N ALA A 78 -10.83 12.43 -8.79
CA ALA A 78 -10.99 12.90 -7.41
C ALA A 78 -9.83 12.51 -6.48
N PHE A 79 -8.86 11.71 -6.92
CA PHE A 79 -7.71 11.29 -6.10
C PHE A 79 -6.35 11.61 -6.74
N CYS A 80 -5.79 10.72 -7.56
CA CYS A 80 -4.58 10.94 -8.35
C CYS A 80 -4.56 10.01 -9.58
N LEU A 81 -3.68 10.28 -10.54
CA LEU A 81 -3.53 9.52 -11.78
C LEU A 81 -4.83 9.38 -12.60
N GLY A 82 -5.73 10.37 -12.49
CA GLY A 82 -7.03 10.31 -13.13
C GLY A 82 -6.92 10.26 -14.66
N ASP A 83 -6.13 11.18 -15.22
CA ASP A 83 -5.93 11.31 -16.66
C ASP A 83 -5.12 10.10 -17.19
N ALA A 84 -4.09 9.68 -16.45
CA ALA A 84 -3.24 8.55 -16.83
C ALA A 84 -4.00 7.21 -16.85
N LEU A 85 -4.83 6.95 -15.85
CA LEU A 85 -5.65 5.73 -15.77
C LEU A 85 -6.78 5.73 -16.80
N GLU A 86 -7.31 6.90 -17.18
CA GLU A 86 -8.28 7.01 -18.29
C GLU A 86 -7.60 6.76 -19.65
N ALA A 87 -6.39 7.27 -19.85
CA ALA A 87 -5.62 7.09 -21.08
C ALA A 87 -5.14 5.64 -21.26
N VAL A 88 -4.85 4.93 -20.16
CA VAL A 88 -4.44 3.52 -20.16
C VAL A 88 -5.40 2.67 -19.32
N PRO A 89 -6.59 2.31 -19.83
CA PRO A 89 -7.63 1.65 -19.02
C PRO A 89 -7.29 0.26 -18.49
N THR A 90 -6.26 -0.38 -19.05
CA THR A 90 -5.76 -1.68 -18.54
C THR A 90 -4.88 -1.51 -17.31
N ALA A 91 -4.32 -0.32 -17.09
CA ALA A 91 -3.43 -0.06 -15.98
C ALA A 91 -4.18 -0.15 -14.65
N THR A 92 -3.55 -0.81 -13.68
CA THR A 92 -3.93 -0.69 -12.27
C THR A 92 -2.81 0.00 -11.51
N ALA A 93 -3.14 1.05 -10.77
CA ALA A 93 -2.26 1.65 -9.78
C ALA A 93 -2.48 1.03 -8.39
N GLU A 94 -1.43 0.66 -7.68
CA GLU A 94 -1.46 0.17 -6.30
C GLU A 94 -0.42 0.90 -5.44
N LEU A 95 -0.83 1.45 -4.32
CA LEU A 95 0.10 2.12 -3.41
C LEU A 95 1.07 1.12 -2.77
N ASP A 96 2.37 1.39 -2.87
CA ASP A 96 3.36 0.60 -2.14
C ASP A 96 3.31 0.96 -0.65
N ARG A 97 3.29 -0.08 0.20
CA ARG A 97 3.07 0.06 1.64
C ARG A 97 4.35 0.55 2.31
N MET A 98 4.63 1.85 2.26
CA MET A 98 5.66 2.46 3.11
C MET A 98 5.12 3.65 3.91
N VAL A 99 5.38 3.57 5.22
CA VAL A 99 5.10 4.63 6.20
C VAL A 99 5.80 5.91 5.74
N ALA A 100 5.02 6.97 5.52
CA ALA A 100 5.53 8.28 5.10
C ALA A 100 6.64 8.76 6.05
N HIS A 101 7.83 9.03 5.50
CA HIS A 101 8.96 9.59 6.25
C HIS A 101 8.88 11.11 6.40
N SER A 102 7.83 11.75 5.89
CA SER A 102 7.63 13.20 6.01
C SER A 102 6.16 13.58 5.82
N PRO A 103 5.64 14.56 6.58
CA PRO A 103 4.31 15.13 6.34
C PRO A 103 4.17 15.82 4.98
N LYS A 104 5.25 15.98 4.20
CA LYS A 104 5.22 16.56 2.84
C LYS A 104 5.24 15.54 1.70
N HIS A 105 5.53 14.27 1.97
CA HIS A 105 5.67 13.24 0.94
C HIS A 105 4.88 12.01 1.39
N VAL A 106 3.56 12.12 1.25
CA VAL A 106 2.64 11.22 1.94
C VAL A 106 2.54 9.87 1.22
N ILE A 107 2.86 9.79 -0.07
CA ILE A 107 2.81 8.53 -0.85
C ILE A 107 3.83 8.59 -2.00
N PRO A 108 5.10 8.21 -1.80
CA PRO A 108 6.09 8.30 -2.89
C PRO A 108 5.93 7.17 -3.91
N PHE A 109 5.66 5.94 -3.48
CA PHE A 109 5.80 4.77 -4.35
C PHE A 109 4.46 4.13 -4.73
N VAL A 110 4.27 3.90 -6.02
CA VAL A 110 3.06 3.28 -6.59
C VAL A 110 3.45 2.25 -7.63
N TRP A 111 2.94 1.04 -7.48
CA TRP A 111 2.99 0.00 -8.49
C TRP A 111 1.99 0.27 -9.59
N ILE A 112 2.43 0.19 -10.83
CA ILE A 112 1.60 0.21 -12.03
C ILE A 112 1.66 -1.18 -12.63
N LEU A 113 0.52 -1.84 -12.67
CA LEU A 113 0.34 -3.21 -13.16
C LEU A 113 -0.41 -3.19 -14.49
N GLU A 114 -0.17 -4.21 -15.32
CA GLU A 114 -0.96 -4.45 -16.55
C GLU A 114 -0.93 -3.27 -17.55
N ALA A 115 0.19 -2.54 -17.58
CA ALA A 115 0.42 -1.41 -18.47
C ALA A 115 1.76 -1.57 -19.20
N ASP A 116 1.77 -1.21 -20.49
CA ASP A 116 3.02 -0.97 -21.19
C ASP A 116 3.67 0.30 -20.64
N ARG A 117 4.94 0.20 -20.24
CA ARG A 117 5.66 1.30 -19.62
C ARG A 117 5.73 2.54 -20.48
N ASP A 118 6.07 2.42 -21.76
CA ASP A 118 6.30 3.59 -22.61
C ASP A 118 4.97 4.34 -22.84
N VAL A 119 3.87 3.58 -22.95
CA VAL A 119 2.52 4.14 -23.05
C VAL A 119 2.10 4.83 -21.75
N PHE A 120 2.39 4.22 -20.59
CA PHE A 120 2.06 4.81 -19.30
C PHE A 120 2.92 6.03 -18.96
N ASP A 121 4.20 6.04 -19.32
CA ASP A 121 5.11 7.18 -19.15
C ASP A 121 4.61 8.42 -19.94
N GLU A 122 4.09 8.23 -21.15
CA GLU A 122 3.45 9.30 -21.94
C GLU A 122 2.18 9.81 -21.26
N ALA A 123 1.30 8.89 -20.82
CA ALA A 123 0.05 9.24 -20.16
C ALA A 123 0.26 9.99 -18.82
N VAL A 124 1.24 9.58 -18.03
CA VAL A 124 1.61 10.24 -16.77
C VAL A 124 2.15 11.65 -17.01
N THR A 125 2.88 11.86 -18.10
CA THR A 125 3.45 13.18 -18.43
C THR A 125 2.35 14.22 -18.69
N ASP A 126 1.20 13.78 -19.21
CA ASP A 126 0.03 14.62 -19.47
C ASP A 126 -0.94 14.69 -18.28
N ASP A 127 -0.69 13.94 -17.21
CA ASP A 127 -1.58 13.88 -16.04
C ASP A 127 -1.40 15.09 -15.13
N SER A 128 -2.49 15.82 -14.91
CA SER A 128 -2.51 17.07 -14.13
C SER A 128 -2.21 16.90 -12.64
N THR A 129 -2.23 15.66 -12.13
CA THR A 129 -1.99 15.33 -10.72
C THR A 129 -0.52 15.00 -10.43
N VAL A 130 0.31 14.89 -11.46
CA VAL A 130 1.73 14.53 -11.36
C VAL A 130 2.62 15.71 -11.75
N GLU A 131 3.59 16.05 -10.89
CA GLU A 131 4.65 17.02 -11.22
C GLU A 131 5.84 16.33 -11.91
N ASP A 132 6.21 15.15 -11.43
CA ASP A 132 7.30 14.33 -11.98
C ASP A 132 7.12 12.86 -11.57
N ALA A 133 7.72 11.93 -12.32
CA ALA A 133 7.65 10.51 -12.04
C ALA A 133 8.95 9.80 -12.43
N GLU A 134 9.49 9.00 -11.50
CA GLU A 134 10.71 8.23 -11.71
C GLU A 134 10.45 6.73 -11.53
N VAL A 135 10.79 5.91 -12.53
CA VAL A 135 10.71 4.44 -12.36
C VAL A 135 11.86 3.96 -11.49
N THR A 136 11.51 3.30 -10.38
CA THR A 136 12.47 2.73 -9.43
C THR A 136 12.76 1.26 -9.73
N ASP A 137 11.71 0.47 -9.97
CA ASP A 137 11.81 -0.95 -10.32
C ASP A 137 10.92 -1.28 -11.51
N SER A 138 11.30 -2.29 -12.29
CA SER A 138 10.57 -2.68 -13.50
C SER A 138 10.65 -4.20 -13.72
N PHE A 139 9.48 -4.79 -13.95
CA PHE A 139 9.23 -6.19 -14.30
C PHE A 139 8.44 -6.25 -15.61
N GLU A 140 8.15 -7.46 -16.11
CA GLU A 140 7.49 -7.65 -17.42
C GLU A 140 6.13 -6.94 -17.50
N ASP A 141 5.30 -7.05 -16.46
CA ASP A 141 3.93 -6.50 -16.41
C ASP A 141 3.68 -5.60 -15.18
N ALA A 142 4.75 -5.16 -14.50
CA ALA A 142 4.65 -4.38 -13.27
C ALA A 142 5.83 -3.42 -13.12
N HIS A 143 5.54 -2.16 -12.82
CA HIS A 143 6.54 -1.10 -12.71
C HIS A 143 6.31 -0.29 -11.43
N LEU A 144 7.35 -0.07 -10.63
CA LEU A 144 7.28 0.76 -9.43
C LEU A 144 7.72 2.17 -9.77
N TYR A 145 6.81 3.12 -9.61
CA TYR A 145 7.07 4.54 -9.81
C TYR A 145 7.25 5.25 -8.47
N HIS A 146 8.19 6.18 -8.44
CA HIS A 146 8.29 7.24 -7.44
C HIS A 146 7.63 8.50 -8.02
N PHE A 147 6.47 8.87 -7.48
CA PHE A 147 5.71 10.02 -7.93
C PHE A 147 6.00 11.26 -7.08
N TYR A 148 6.18 12.38 -7.77
CA TYR A 148 6.14 13.72 -7.22
C TYR A 148 4.78 14.31 -7.60
N TRP A 149 3.91 14.49 -6.60
CA TRP A 149 2.53 14.88 -6.83
C TRP A 149 2.33 16.38 -6.85
N ALA A 150 1.38 16.84 -7.65
CA ALA A 150 0.92 18.22 -7.62
C ALA A 150 0.21 18.55 -6.29
N ASP A 151 0.16 19.84 -5.94
CA ASP A 151 -0.48 20.35 -4.72
C ASP A 151 -1.92 19.84 -4.54
N VAL A 152 -2.68 19.64 -5.63
CA VAL A 152 -4.05 19.13 -5.59
C VAL A 152 -4.16 17.73 -4.94
N VAL A 153 -3.20 16.84 -5.19
CA VAL A 153 -3.17 15.50 -4.57
C VAL A 153 -2.76 15.63 -3.11
N SER A 154 -1.79 16.51 -2.84
CA SER A 154 -1.37 16.80 -1.47
C SER A 154 -2.57 17.27 -0.65
N ASP A 155 -3.37 18.23 -1.12
CA ASP A 155 -4.55 18.73 -0.41
C ASP A 155 -5.57 17.61 -0.11
N ARG A 156 -5.83 16.74 -1.09
CA ARG A 156 -6.72 15.57 -0.91
C ARG A 156 -6.22 14.60 0.15
N LEU A 157 -4.91 14.33 0.17
CA LEU A 157 -4.27 13.47 1.16
C LEU A 157 -4.24 14.11 2.55
N HIS A 158 -4.05 15.42 2.64
CA HIS A 158 -4.10 16.15 3.90
C HIS A 158 -5.49 16.03 4.55
N VAL A 159 -6.58 16.03 3.78
CA VAL A 159 -7.92 15.77 4.34
C VAL A 159 -8.00 14.40 5.01
N ILE A 160 -7.39 13.37 4.44
CA ILE A 160 -7.34 12.05 5.10
C ILE A 160 -6.55 12.13 6.42
N LEU A 161 -5.37 12.76 6.39
CA LEU A 161 -4.48 12.84 7.54
C LEU A 161 -5.01 13.74 8.67
N ASP A 162 -5.64 14.87 8.34
CA ASP A 162 -6.18 15.86 9.28
C ASP A 162 -7.34 15.29 10.11
N HIS A 163 -7.99 14.25 9.60
CA HIS A 163 -9.03 13.50 10.30
C HIS A 163 -8.51 12.18 10.90
N ASP A 164 -7.22 12.11 11.28
CA ASP A 164 -6.57 10.92 11.86
C ASP A 164 -6.76 9.64 11.00
N GLY A 165 -6.79 9.82 9.68
CA GLY A 165 -6.89 8.74 8.70
C GLY A 165 -5.51 8.19 8.35
N VAL A 166 -5.39 6.87 8.30
CA VAL A 166 -4.21 6.16 7.82
C VAL A 166 -4.63 5.29 6.65
N VAL A 167 -4.14 5.61 5.45
CA VAL A 167 -4.36 4.80 4.25
C VAL A 167 -3.64 3.47 4.44
N LEU A 168 -4.40 2.38 4.43
CA LEU A 168 -3.89 1.01 4.56
C LEU A 168 -3.63 0.39 3.20
N GLU A 169 -4.48 0.74 2.23
CA GLU A 169 -4.47 0.26 0.85
C GLU A 169 -5.16 1.32 -0.02
N ALA A 170 -4.65 1.53 -1.23
CA ALA A 170 -5.42 2.16 -2.28
C ALA A 170 -5.07 1.56 -3.64
N ARG A 171 -6.11 1.31 -4.42
CA ARG A 171 -6.04 0.72 -5.75
C ARG A 171 -6.81 1.61 -6.74
N GLY A 172 -6.14 2.06 -7.79
CA GLY A 172 -6.70 2.91 -8.83
C GLY A 172 -6.86 2.17 -10.16
N THR A 173 -7.98 2.40 -10.82
CA THR A 173 -8.26 1.96 -12.20
C THR A 173 -8.99 3.09 -12.95
N ALA A 174 -9.23 2.95 -14.25
CA ALA A 174 -10.07 3.89 -15.00
C ALA A 174 -11.48 4.07 -14.41
N ALA A 175 -12.00 3.08 -13.67
CA ALA A 175 -13.31 3.17 -13.02
C ALA A 175 -13.29 4.02 -11.74
N GLY A 176 -12.11 4.30 -11.18
CA GLY A 176 -11.93 5.03 -9.94
C GLY A 176 -10.96 4.35 -8.97
N TRP A 177 -10.79 5.00 -7.83
CA TRP A 177 -9.96 4.52 -6.72
C TRP A 177 -10.79 3.82 -5.68
N GLN A 178 -10.32 2.68 -5.21
CA GLN A 178 -10.79 1.98 -4.02
C GLN A 178 -9.77 2.19 -2.91
N LEU A 179 -10.21 2.70 -1.77
CA LEU A 179 -9.37 3.00 -0.62
C LEU A 179 -9.83 2.20 0.60
N GLU A 180 -8.87 1.67 1.35
CA GLU A 180 -9.06 1.13 2.68
C GLU A 180 -8.30 2.03 3.67
N VAL A 181 -9.04 2.75 4.53
CA VAL A 181 -8.48 3.75 5.44
C VAL A 181 -8.90 3.46 6.87
N ARG A 182 -7.93 3.44 7.78
CA ARG A 182 -8.20 3.38 9.22
C ARG A 182 -8.40 4.78 9.77
N PHE A 183 -9.49 4.99 10.48
CA PHE A 183 -9.76 6.20 11.25
C PHE A 183 -9.72 5.91 12.75
N GLY A 184 -9.26 6.90 13.52
CA GLY A 184 -9.22 6.80 14.99
C GLY A 184 -10.59 6.59 15.64
N SER A 185 -11.68 7.01 14.98
CA SER A 185 -13.06 6.81 15.43
C SER A 185 -14.03 6.82 14.25
N ARG A 186 -15.29 6.43 14.49
CA ARG A 186 -16.34 6.53 13.47
C ARG A 186 -16.70 7.99 13.18
N GLU A 187 -16.61 8.86 14.18
CA GLU A 187 -16.80 10.30 14.06
C GLU A 187 -15.76 10.91 13.11
N HIS A 188 -14.48 10.53 13.24
CA HIS A 188 -13.42 10.98 12.34
C HIS A 188 -13.69 10.58 10.88
N PHE A 189 -14.21 9.37 10.63
CA PHE A 189 -14.63 8.99 9.27
C PHE A 189 -15.78 9.86 8.75
N HIS A 190 -16.76 10.19 9.60
CA HIS A 190 -17.88 11.05 9.21
C HIS A 190 -17.40 12.46 8.83
N GLU A 191 -16.51 13.05 9.63
CA GLU A 191 -15.88 14.35 9.36
C GLU A 191 -15.05 14.30 8.07
N PHE A 192 -14.22 13.26 7.90
CA PHE A 192 -13.46 13.02 6.67
C PHE A 192 -14.37 13.03 5.45
N ARG A 193 -15.47 12.27 5.49
CA ARG A 193 -16.37 12.14 4.35
C ARG A 193 -17.00 13.49 3.97
N GLU A 194 -17.41 14.28 4.97
CA GLU A 194 -18.00 15.61 4.73
C GLU A 194 -17.00 16.58 4.08
N HIS A 195 -15.72 16.53 4.46
CA HIS A 195 -14.69 17.38 3.87
C HIS A 195 -14.19 16.84 2.52
N PHE A 196 -14.14 15.53 2.32
CA PHE A 196 -13.69 14.94 1.06
C PHE A 196 -14.71 15.17 -0.07
N GLU A 197 -16.00 15.34 0.26
CA GLU A 197 -17.05 15.72 -0.70
C GLU A 197 -16.75 17.04 -1.45
N GLU A 198 -15.83 17.87 -0.97
CA GLU A 198 -15.34 19.06 -1.67
C GLU A 198 -14.51 18.72 -2.92
N PHE A 199 -13.85 17.55 -2.94
CA PHE A 199 -13.01 17.08 -4.05
C PHE A 199 -13.73 16.08 -4.95
N GLY A 200 -14.65 15.29 -4.40
CA GLY A 200 -15.42 14.32 -5.16
C GLY A 200 -16.35 13.47 -4.30
N ALA A 201 -17.30 12.80 -4.95
CA ALA A 201 -18.24 11.95 -4.25
C ALA A 201 -17.55 10.69 -3.68
N VAL A 202 -17.81 10.40 -2.41
CA VAL A 202 -17.33 9.20 -1.72
C VAL A 202 -18.44 8.15 -1.68
N THR A 203 -18.19 6.99 -2.26
CA THR A 203 -19.09 5.83 -2.17
C THR A 203 -18.58 4.87 -1.10
N LEU A 204 -19.19 4.92 0.09
CA LEU A 204 -18.87 4.00 1.19
C LEU A 204 -19.36 2.58 0.86
N HIS A 205 -18.45 1.61 0.84
CA HIS A 205 -18.76 0.20 0.64
C HIS A 205 -18.91 -0.53 1.97
N ARG A 206 -17.99 -0.27 2.91
CA ARG A 206 -17.96 -0.98 4.19
C ARG A 206 -17.34 -0.12 5.27
N ILE A 207 -17.83 -0.29 6.50
CA ILE A 207 -17.17 0.21 7.70
C ILE A 207 -17.09 -0.94 8.71
N THR A 208 -15.89 -1.23 9.18
CA THR A 208 -15.63 -2.34 10.10
C THR A 208 -14.88 -1.82 11.31
N ALA A 209 -15.31 -2.18 12.52
CA ALA A 209 -14.51 -2.00 13.72
C ALA A 209 -13.76 -3.31 13.97
N PRO A 210 -12.41 -3.35 13.90
CA PRO A 210 -11.68 -4.55 14.26
C PRO A 210 -11.94 -4.91 15.73
N GLU A 211 -12.34 -6.14 15.99
CA GLU A 211 -12.57 -6.64 17.37
C GLU A 211 -11.28 -7.24 17.96
N THR A 212 -10.34 -7.60 17.10
CA THR A 212 -9.03 -8.17 17.43
C THR A 212 -7.96 -7.66 16.45
N PRO A 213 -6.68 -7.54 16.86
CA PRO A 213 -5.58 -7.14 15.96
C PRO A 213 -5.45 -8.03 14.72
N GLU A 214 -5.85 -9.29 14.80
CA GLU A 214 -5.74 -10.24 13.69
C GLU A 214 -6.83 -10.08 12.64
N GLN A 215 -8.00 -9.53 13.01
CA GLN A 215 -9.04 -9.13 12.03
C GLN A 215 -8.64 -7.89 11.23
N GLU A 216 -7.63 -7.14 11.68
CA GLU A 216 -7.13 -5.97 10.95
C GLU A 216 -6.39 -6.34 9.67
N HIS A 217 -5.86 -7.56 9.59
CA HIS A 217 -5.00 -7.98 8.47
C HIS A 217 -5.73 -8.88 7.48
N TYR A 218 -6.79 -9.57 7.92
CA TYR A 218 -7.48 -10.57 7.11
C TYR A 218 -9.00 -10.47 7.32
N ARG A 219 -9.77 -10.48 6.23
CA ARG A 219 -11.25 -10.49 6.22
C ARG A 219 -11.89 -11.81 6.70
N VAL A 220 -11.30 -12.46 7.71
CA VAL A 220 -11.83 -13.67 8.34
C VAL A 220 -12.51 -13.35 9.67
N SER A 221 -13.65 -13.99 9.94
CA SER A 221 -14.30 -13.86 11.25
C SER A 221 -13.52 -14.61 12.33
N PRO A 222 -13.70 -14.30 13.63
CA PRO A 222 -12.99 -14.97 14.70
C PRO A 222 -13.19 -16.50 14.68
N LYS A 223 -14.42 -16.95 14.39
CA LYS A 223 -14.76 -18.37 14.26
C LYS A 223 -14.12 -19.03 13.04
N GLN A 224 -13.99 -18.32 11.93
CA GLN A 224 -13.29 -18.84 10.74
C GLN A 224 -11.79 -18.95 11.02
N ARG A 225 -11.20 -17.92 11.65
CA ARG A 225 -9.79 -17.90 12.05
C ARG A 225 -9.47 -19.04 13.00
N GLU A 226 -10.25 -19.20 14.06
CA GLU A 226 -10.09 -20.27 15.04
C GLU A 226 -10.15 -21.64 14.37
N ALA A 227 -11.15 -21.88 13.51
CA ALA A 227 -11.26 -23.14 12.79
C ALA A 227 -10.07 -23.40 11.85
N LEU A 228 -9.61 -22.37 11.12
CA LEU A 228 -8.47 -22.46 10.22
C LEU A 228 -7.17 -22.78 10.97
N LEU A 229 -6.93 -22.11 12.11
CA LEU A 229 -5.75 -22.34 12.94
C LEU A 229 -5.75 -23.74 13.55
N ILE A 230 -6.87 -24.17 14.15
CA ILE A 230 -6.98 -25.52 14.71
C ILE A 230 -6.76 -26.56 13.62
N ALA A 231 -7.37 -26.39 12.44
CA ALA A 231 -7.14 -27.30 11.31
C ALA A 231 -5.67 -27.32 10.87
N TYR A 232 -5.01 -26.16 10.78
CA TYR A 232 -3.59 -26.08 10.43
C TYR A 232 -2.69 -26.75 11.48
N GLU A 233 -2.81 -26.38 12.75
CA GLU A 233 -1.96 -26.85 13.84
C GLU A 233 -2.11 -28.37 14.08
N SER A 234 -3.33 -28.88 13.95
CA SER A 234 -3.64 -30.32 14.05
C SER A 234 -3.15 -31.13 12.84
N GLY A 235 -2.75 -30.48 11.74
CA GLY A 235 -2.25 -31.14 10.53
C GLY A 235 -3.34 -31.61 9.58
N TYR A 236 -4.51 -30.96 9.57
CA TYR A 236 -5.58 -31.20 8.59
C TYR A 236 -5.18 -30.83 7.16
N TYR A 237 -4.25 -29.88 7.02
CA TYR A 237 -3.70 -29.43 5.73
C TYR A 237 -2.38 -30.11 5.33
N ASP A 238 -1.86 -31.02 6.16
CA ASP A 238 -0.60 -31.72 5.88
C ASP A 238 -0.74 -32.73 4.74
N ALA A 239 0.39 -33.05 4.11
CA ALA A 239 0.49 -34.11 3.12
C ALA A 239 1.53 -35.17 3.58
N PRO A 240 1.11 -36.34 4.11
CA PRO A 240 -0.28 -36.78 4.33
C PRO A 240 -0.95 -36.12 5.54
N LYS A 241 -2.28 -36.04 5.52
CA LYS A 241 -3.07 -35.44 6.61
C LYS A 241 -2.86 -36.22 7.91
N ARG A 242 -2.63 -35.51 9.01
CA ARG A 242 -2.52 -36.11 10.36
C ARG A 242 -3.87 -36.27 11.04
N VAL A 243 -4.85 -35.42 10.72
CA VAL A 243 -6.22 -35.47 11.27
C VAL A 243 -7.29 -35.34 10.18
N THR A 244 -8.51 -35.77 10.51
CA THR A 244 -9.68 -35.64 9.64
C THR A 244 -10.51 -34.39 9.99
N GLY A 245 -11.46 -34.04 9.13
CA GLY A 245 -12.41 -32.95 9.43
C GLY A 245 -13.34 -33.28 10.60
N GLU A 246 -13.57 -34.56 10.91
CA GLU A 246 -14.31 -34.99 12.11
C GLU A 246 -13.53 -34.73 13.39
N ASP A 247 -12.20 -34.91 13.34
CA ASP A 247 -11.34 -34.67 14.50
C ASP A 247 -11.31 -33.17 14.85
N VAL A 248 -11.17 -32.33 13.82
CA VAL A 248 -11.28 -30.87 13.97
C VAL A 248 -12.67 -30.46 14.49
N ALA A 249 -13.73 -31.13 14.03
CA ALA A 249 -15.10 -30.86 14.48
C ALA A 249 -15.30 -31.22 15.95
N ARG A 250 -14.70 -32.33 16.40
CA ARG A 250 -14.71 -32.76 17.80
C ARG A 250 -13.99 -31.74 18.70
N GLU A 251 -12.87 -31.21 18.23
CA GLU A 251 -12.09 -30.20 18.97
C GLU A 251 -12.86 -28.87 19.10
N LEU A 252 -13.53 -28.45 18.03
CA LEU A 252 -14.36 -27.24 18.01
C LEU A 252 -15.75 -27.40 18.67
N GLY A 253 -16.15 -28.62 19.04
CA GLY A 253 -17.49 -28.89 19.59
C GLY A 253 -18.64 -28.62 18.60
N ILE A 254 -18.40 -28.76 17.30
CA ILE A 254 -19.39 -28.52 16.23
C ILE A 254 -19.50 -29.72 15.28
N THR A 255 -20.38 -29.65 14.29
CA THR A 255 -20.52 -30.73 13.29
C THR A 255 -19.41 -30.66 12.23
N GLN A 256 -19.06 -31.81 11.65
CA GLN A 256 -18.11 -31.87 10.53
C GLN A 256 -18.54 -31.00 9.33
N GLN A 257 -19.85 -30.92 9.08
CA GLN A 257 -20.41 -30.04 8.05
C GLN A 257 -20.16 -28.55 8.39
N ALA A 258 -20.32 -28.17 9.66
CA ALA A 258 -20.04 -26.80 10.11
C ALA A 258 -18.54 -26.46 9.98
N VAL A 259 -17.63 -27.38 10.34
CA VAL A 259 -16.18 -27.22 10.10
C VAL A 259 -15.91 -27.02 8.61
N SER A 260 -16.43 -27.91 7.76
CA SER A 260 -16.18 -27.84 6.31
C SER A 260 -16.61 -26.49 5.74
N GLN A 261 -17.77 -25.97 6.16
CA GLN A 261 -18.23 -24.64 5.75
C GLN A 261 -17.38 -23.50 6.34
N LEU A 262 -16.93 -23.60 7.59
CA LEU A 262 -16.06 -22.58 8.20
C LEU A 262 -14.71 -22.51 7.48
N LEU A 263 -14.07 -23.65 7.25
CA LEU A 263 -12.80 -23.74 6.54
C LEU A 263 -12.94 -23.25 5.10
N GLN A 264 -14.00 -23.65 4.39
CA GLN A 264 -14.23 -23.19 3.02
C GLN A 264 -14.44 -21.67 2.96
N ARG A 265 -15.29 -21.11 3.82
CA ARG A 265 -15.54 -19.65 3.85
C ARG A 265 -14.31 -18.87 4.29
N GLY A 266 -13.59 -19.36 5.30
CA GLY A 266 -12.35 -18.74 5.77
C GLY A 266 -11.25 -18.77 4.72
N THR A 267 -11.05 -19.91 4.06
CA THR A 267 -10.06 -20.05 2.97
C THR A 267 -10.42 -19.15 1.79
N LYS A 268 -11.71 -19.09 1.41
CA LYS A 268 -12.18 -18.18 0.36
C LYS A 268 -11.89 -16.72 0.73
N ALA A 269 -12.22 -16.31 1.95
CA ALA A 269 -11.95 -14.96 2.42
C ALA A 269 -10.45 -14.64 2.42
N LEU A 270 -9.59 -15.58 2.85
CA LEU A 270 -8.14 -15.40 2.76
C LEU A 270 -7.64 -15.30 1.32
N ILE A 271 -8.17 -16.10 0.38
CA ILE A 271 -7.79 -16.01 -1.03
C ILE A 271 -8.19 -14.66 -1.61
N GLU A 272 -9.43 -14.22 -1.38
CA GLU A 272 -9.90 -12.90 -1.83
C GLU A 272 -9.04 -11.78 -1.26
N ASP A 273 -8.68 -11.88 0.02
CA ASP A 273 -7.92 -10.90 0.78
C ASP A 273 -6.40 -10.93 0.49
N THR A 274 -5.83 -12.04 0.04
CA THR A 274 -4.36 -12.17 -0.12
C THR A 274 -3.90 -12.38 -1.56
N LEU A 275 -4.74 -12.96 -2.42
CA LEU A 275 -4.35 -13.35 -3.78
C LEU A 275 -5.16 -12.62 -4.85
N THR A 276 -6.44 -12.35 -4.60
CA THR A 276 -7.25 -11.55 -5.53
C THR A 276 -6.94 -10.06 -5.39
N ARG A 277 -6.45 -9.60 -4.23
CA ARG A 277 -5.94 -8.23 -4.06
C ARG A 277 -4.84 -7.83 -5.05
N TYR A 278 -4.09 -8.80 -5.58
CA TYR A 278 -2.97 -8.59 -6.52
C TYR A 278 -3.27 -9.02 -7.97
N ARG A 279 -4.50 -9.42 -8.26
CA ARG A 279 -4.93 -9.73 -9.62
C ARG A 279 -5.84 -8.59 -10.06
N GLY A 280 -5.46 -7.87 -11.12
CA GLY A 280 -6.44 -7.11 -11.90
C GLY A 280 -7.64 -8.02 -12.14
N ASP A 281 -8.84 -7.51 -11.83
CA ASP A 281 -10.08 -8.17 -12.19
C ASP A 281 -10.19 -8.12 -13.73
N GLY A 282 -9.43 -8.98 -14.39
CA GLY A 282 -9.53 -9.27 -15.80
C GLY A 282 -10.79 -10.09 -16.04
N ASN A 283 -11.89 -9.41 -16.32
CA ASN A 283 -12.95 -9.95 -17.16
C ASN A 283 -13.61 -8.88 -18.04
#